data_AF-A0A7W2IX20-F1
#
_entry.id   AF-A0A7W2IX20-F1
#
_cell.length_a   1.000
_cell.length_b   1.000
_cell.length_c   1.000
_cell.angle_alpha   90.00
_cell.angle_beta   90.00
_cell.angle_gamma   90.00
#
_symmetry.space_group_name_H-M   'P 1'
#
loop_
_entity.id
_entity.type
_entity.pdbx_description
1 polymer ?
#
loop_
_entity_poly.entity_id
_entity_poly.type
_entity_poly.pdbx_seq_one_letter_code
_entity_poly.pdbx_strand_id
1 'polypeptide(L)'
;MLKIDIGLIKDALDIFDVTLNVSAKNSLQSIFKTKLSSNEAIQERQQILKCFRINYVLFKQYHYPLIHQREVFLNLEQNKFTNILSFENPLKKLNSNKQLAQDLKGKAIQFIHFFDFYYQTYLRSFDSSQFPDLYKSKYQQFVSYLNSFNLEEQKKRIIDKKFHLKETLEVVKIMETHYKNKQQQIFIDFFFEFEAFIAITNQSILYNFCFAETSESQVFIDNFYHPKLTKPVKNTLVNSNGVLLLTGANMAGKSTLLKSIGLCVYLHHLGLPIPATKAQIPFYNHIYIFLNNNDDLNSGYSYFMQEILNLKEVVVRCSNNETCFAIFDELFKGTNFEDAFAISQTTLNGLVKFNTSLFIISSHIHQLKQVVEKQQTIQPYYLECLIKDNHPQFTYELKKGFSDLKLGQILFNSEKLNTLFG
;
A
#
# COMPACT_ATOMS: atom_id res chain seq x y z
N MET A 1 7.75 12.05 -6.36
CA MET A 1 6.66 11.54 -7.22
C MET A 1 6.57 10.01 -7.13
N LEU A 2 5.39 9.42 -7.36
CA LEU A 2 5.20 7.97 -7.52
C LEU A 2 4.71 7.69 -8.94
N LYS A 3 5.42 6.84 -9.67
CA LYS A 3 4.97 6.30 -10.97
C LYS A 3 5.19 4.79 -10.93
N ILE A 4 4.14 4.08 -10.56
CA ILE A 4 4.17 2.66 -10.21
C ILE A 4 3.27 1.91 -11.19
N ASP A 5 3.70 0.71 -11.60
CA ASP A 5 2.86 -0.20 -12.38
C ASP A 5 1.50 -0.44 -11.70
N ILE A 6 0.43 -0.38 -12.49
CA ILE A 6 -0.95 -0.51 -12.01
C ILE A 6 -1.19 -1.91 -11.43
N GLY A 7 -0.58 -2.93 -12.03
CA GLY A 7 -0.65 -4.31 -11.53
C GLY A 7 -0.07 -4.43 -10.12
N LEU A 8 1.04 -3.75 -9.83
CA LEU A 8 1.63 -3.75 -8.50
C LEU A 8 0.74 -3.08 -7.44
N ILE A 9 0.13 -1.94 -7.76
CA ILE A 9 -0.82 -1.26 -6.85
C ILE A 9 -2.03 -2.17 -6.59
N LYS A 10 -2.55 -2.81 -7.64
CA LYS A 10 -3.66 -3.75 -7.54
C LYS A 10 -3.28 -4.95 -6.65
N ASP A 11 -2.11 -5.53 -6.86
CA ASP A 11 -1.61 -6.64 -6.04
C ASP A 11 -1.52 -6.25 -4.57
N ALA A 12 -1.06 -5.03 -4.27
CA ALA A 12 -1.01 -4.51 -2.91
C ALA A 12 -2.41 -4.31 -2.32
N LEU A 13 -3.34 -3.68 -3.05
CA LEU A 13 -4.72 -3.47 -2.59
C LEU A 13 -5.46 -4.79 -2.37
N ASP A 14 -5.27 -5.80 -3.23
CA ASP A 14 -5.88 -7.13 -3.07
C ASP A 14 -5.51 -7.80 -1.73
N ILE A 15 -4.34 -7.45 -1.17
CA ILE A 15 -3.85 -7.98 0.11
C ILE A 15 -4.45 -7.21 1.28
N PHE A 16 -4.46 -5.88 1.19
CA PHE A 16 -4.79 -5.01 2.32
C PHE A 16 -6.28 -4.67 2.42
N ASP A 17 -7.04 -4.75 1.32
CA ASP A 17 -8.45 -4.38 1.29
C ASP A 17 -9.36 -5.47 1.86
N VAL A 18 -9.40 -5.54 3.19
CA VAL A 18 -10.42 -6.26 3.97
C VAL A 18 -11.37 -5.28 4.67
N THR A 19 -11.56 -4.11 4.08
CA THR A 19 -12.42 -3.07 4.64
C THR A 19 -13.89 -3.47 4.56
N LEU A 20 -14.68 -3.04 5.54
CA LEU A 20 -16.08 -3.45 5.68
C LEU A 20 -17.04 -2.65 4.77
N ASN A 21 -16.63 -1.47 4.31
CA ASN A 21 -17.47 -0.54 3.56
C ASN A 21 -16.66 0.28 2.54
N VAL A 22 -17.37 0.92 1.61
CA VAL A 22 -16.78 1.68 0.50
C VAL A 22 -16.01 2.92 0.97
N SER A 23 -16.45 3.59 2.03
CA SER A 23 -15.76 4.79 2.54
C SER A 23 -14.41 4.43 3.16
N ALA A 24 -14.33 3.37 3.95
CA ALA A 24 -13.08 2.83 4.45
C ALA A 24 -12.15 2.36 3.32
N LYS A 25 -12.70 1.70 2.29
CA LYS A 25 -11.97 1.33 1.07
C LYS A 25 -11.39 2.55 0.36
N ASN A 26 -12.14 3.65 0.27
CA ASN A 26 -11.67 4.89 -0.33
C ASN A 26 -10.53 5.51 0.50
N SER A 27 -10.64 5.52 1.84
CA SER A 27 -9.55 5.94 2.73
C SER A 27 -8.29 5.08 2.56
N LEU A 28 -8.44 3.76 2.47
CA LEU A 28 -7.35 2.84 2.16
C LEU A 28 -6.71 3.16 0.81
N GLN A 29 -7.50 3.31 -0.26
CA GLN A 29 -6.98 3.67 -1.58
C GLN A 29 -6.27 5.03 -1.60
N SER A 30 -6.74 6.00 -0.82
CA SER A 30 -6.07 7.28 -0.63
C SER A 30 -4.67 7.10 -0.02
N ILE A 31 -4.57 6.29 1.05
CA ILE A 31 -3.28 5.94 1.68
C ILE A 31 -2.30 5.35 0.65
N PHE A 32 -2.78 4.47 -0.25
CA PHE A 32 -1.95 3.83 -1.28
C PHE A 32 -1.53 4.77 -2.42
N LYS A 33 -2.25 5.88 -2.63
CA LYS A 33 -1.91 6.88 -3.66
C LYS A 33 -0.98 7.98 -3.12
N THR A 34 -0.94 8.17 -1.80
CA THR A 34 -0.20 9.28 -1.18
C THR A 34 1.16 8.85 -0.66
N LYS A 35 2.20 9.16 -1.45
CA LYS A 35 3.58 9.11 -0.99
C LYS A 35 3.81 10.02 0.21
N LEU A 36 4.55 9.55 1.19
CA LEU A 36 5.04 10.40 2.28
C LEU A 36 6.26 11.21 1.82
N SER A 37 6.34 12.45 2.29
CA SER A 37 7.29 13.45 1.79
C SER A 37 8.67 13.38 2.44
N SER A 38 8.83 12.68 3.56
CA SER A 38 10.08 12.58 4.30
C SER A 38 10.17 11.30 5.14
N ASN A 39 11.34 11.06 5.72
CA ASN A 39 11.56 9.95 6.66
C ASN A 39 10.77 10.09 7.94
N GLU A 40 10.65 11.30 8.46
CA GLU A 40 9.88 11.61 9.66
C GLU A 40 8.41 11.25 9.43
N ALA A 41 7.85 11.64 8.28
CA ALA A 41 6.48 11.28 7.92
C ALA A 41 6.27 9.76 7.80
N ILE A 42 7.25 9.04 7.22
CA ILE A 42 7.26 7.56 7.17
C ILE A 42 7.24 7.00 8.60
N GLN A 43 8.15 7.45 9.46
CA GLN A 43 8.27 6.99 10.84
C GLN A 43 7.01 7.27 11.66
N GLU A 44 6.41 8.46 11.51
CA GLU A 44 5.15 8.82 12.15
C GLU A 44 4.03 7.84 11.76
N ARG A 45 3.85 7.56 10.47
CA ARG A 45 2.82 6.59 10.03
C ARG A 45 3.13 5.17 10.51
N GLN A 46 4.39 4.76 10.48
CA GLN A 46 4.78 3.47 11.05
C GLN A 46 4.46 3.40 12.55
N GLN A 47 4.67 4.48 13.30
CA GLN A 47 4.33 4.56 14.72
C GLN A 47 2.81 4.48 14.95
N ILE A 48 1.99 5.11 14.10
CA ILE A 48 0.54 4.94 14.10
C ILE A 48 0.18 3.45 13.97
N LEU A 49 0.69 2.77 12.94
CA LEU A 49 0.39 1.35 12.69
C LEU A 49 0.97 0.42 13.78
N LYS A 50 2.12 0.75 14.38
CA LYS A 50 2.65 0.03 15.56
C LYS A 50 1.71 0.15 16.75
N CYS A 51 1.09 1.31 16.96
CA CYS A 51 0.08 1.52 17.99
C CYS A 51 -1.20 0.67 17.70
N PHE A 52 -1.64 0.56 16.46
CA PHE A 52 -2.72 -0.39 16.11
C PHE A 52 -2.29 -1.85 16.36
N ARG A 53 -1.04 -2.21 16.08
CA ARG A 53 -0.50 -3.56 16.28
C ARG A 53 -0.49 -3.99 17.74
N ILE A 54 -0.16 -3.11 18.68
CA ILE A 54 -0.25 -3.45 20.13
C ILE A 54 -1.70 -3.66 20.57
N ASN A 55 -2.65 -3.00 19.91
CA ASN A 55 -4.10 -3.13 20.15
C ASN A 55 -4.76 -4.24 19.31
N TYR A 56 -3.99 -5.07 18.60
CA TYR A 56 -4.52 -6.04 17.64
C TYR A 56 -5.58 -6.99 18.21
N VAL A 57 -5.50 -7.32 19.51
CA VAL A 57 -6.50 -8.17 20.19
C VAL A 57 -7.92 -7.61 20.04
N LEU A 58 -8.07 -6.28 20.05
CA LEU A 58 -9.37 -5.61 19.86
C LEU A 58 -9.92 -5.80 18.44
N PHE A 59 -9.05 -5.94 17.44
CA PHE A 59 -9.41 -5.90 16.02
C PHE A 59 -9.30 -7.24 15.29
N LYS A 60 -8.88 -8.32 15.97
CA LYS A 60 -8.72 -9.65 15.38
C LYS A 60 -9.97 -10.13 14.62
N GLN A 61 -11.15 -9.77 15.11
CA GLN A 61 -12.46 -10.03 14.48
C GLN A 61 -13.23 -8.71 14.34
N TYR A 62 -12.61 -7.72 13.71
CA TYR A 62 -13.24 -6.43 13.49
C TYR A 62 -14.52 -6.57 12.64
N HIS A 63 -15.67 -6.19 13.21
CA HIS A 63 -16.97 -6.32 12.57
C HIS A 63 -18.01 -5.36 13.17
N TYR A 64 -19.05 -5.06 12.40
CA TYR A 64 -20.31 -4.51 12.88
C TYR A 64 -21.41 -4.75 11.84
N PRO A 65 -22.70 -4.66 12.20
CA PRO A 65 -23.79 -4.79 11.23
C PRO A 65 -23.72 -3.70 10.15
N LEU A 66 -23.43 -4.09 8.90
CA LEU A 66 -23.24 -3.15 7.78
C LEU A 66 -24.48 -2.31 7.47
N ILE A 67 -25.68 -2.88 7.63
CA ILE A 67 -26.94 -2.16 7.41
C ILE A 67 -27.09 -1.01 8.40
N HIS A 68 -26.76 -1.23 9.69
CA HIS A 68 -26.81 -0.19 10.71
C HIS A 68 -25.76 0.88 10.45
N GLN A 69 -24.53 0.47 10.07
CA GLN A 69 -23.49 1.42 9.71
C GLN A 69 -23.94 2.34 8.56
N ARG A 70 -24.45 1.77 7.45
CA ARG A 70 -24.90 2.56 6.30
C ARG A 70 -25.99 3.56 6.67
N GLU A 71 -27.00 3.14 7.41
CA GLU A 71 -28.09 4.04 7.84
C GLU A 71 -27.58 5.17 8.74
N VAL A 72 -26.74 4.85 9.73
CA VAL A 72 -26.18 5.84 10.65
C VAL A 72 -25.35 6.87 9.90
N PHE A 73 -24.42 6.45 9.04
CA PHE A 73 -23.56 7.37 8.31
C PHE A 73 -24.31 8.18 7.25
N LEU A 74 -25.27 7.59 6.52
CA LEU A 74 -26.13 8.35 5.59
C LEU A 74 -26.89 9.48 6.30
N ASN A 75 -27.39 9.22 7.52
CA ASN A 75 -28.10 10.24 8.28
C ASN A 75 -27.17 11.35 8.80
N LEU A 76 -25.93 10.99 9.15
CA LEU A 76 -24.90 11.96 9.55
C LEU A 76 -24.48 12.83 8.34
N GLU A 77 -24.14 12.22 7.20
CA GLU A 77 -23.67 12.94 6.01
C GLU A 77 -24.72 13.90 5.44
N GLN A 78 -25.99 13.48 5.42
CA GLN A 78 -27.09 14.28 4.87
C GLN A 78 -27.68 15.27 5.89
N ASN A 79 -27.12 15.33 7.10
CA ASN A 79 -27.58 16.17 8.20
C ASN A 79 -29.11 16.07 8.43
N LYS A 80 -29.66 14.86 8.33
CA LYS A 80 -31.11 14.60 8.36
C LYS A 80 -31.76 14.83 9.74
N PHE A 81 -30.97 15.22 10.73
CA PHE A 81 -31.39 15.38 12.12
C PHE A 81 -31.80 16.81 12.48
N THR A 82 -31.21 17.83 11.86
CA THR A 82 -31.23 19.19 12.45
C THR A 82 -32.40 20.05 12.00
N ASN A 83 -33.12 19.66 10.95
CA ASN A 83 -34.28 20.40 10.44
C ASN A 83 -35.38 20.58 11.49
N ILE A 84 -35.43 19.75 12.54
CA ILE A 84 -36.41 19.90 13.63
C ILE A 84 -36.06 21.05 14.58
N LEU A 85 -34.79 21.47 14.64
CA LEU A 85 -34.32 22.50 15.56
C LEU A 85 -34.53 23.93 15.02
N SER A 86 -34.93 24.08 13.76
CA SER A 86 -35.31 25.38 13.17
C SER A 86 -36.71 25.86 13.59
N PHE A 87 -37.53 25.00 14.18
CA PHE A 87 -38.86 25.37 14.68
C PHE A 87 -38.75 26.07 16.04
N GLU A 88 -39.59 27.10 16.29
CA GLU A 88 -39.63 27.83 17.57
C GLU A 88 -39.83 26.93 18.80
N ASN A 89 -40.61 25.85 18.66
CA ASN A 89 -40.78 24.83 19.69
C ASN A 89 -40.69 23.41 19.09
N PRO A 90 -39.47 22.85 19.01
CA PRO A 90 -39.21 21.52 18.43
C PRO A 90 -40.01 20.41 19.11
N LEU A 91 -40.16 20.48 20.44
CA LEU A 91 -40.89 19.48 21.22
C LEU A 91 -42.39 19.48 20.88
N LYS A 92 -43.00 20.67 20.77
CA LYS A 92 -44.40 20.80 20.35
C LYS A 92 -44.62 20.28 18.93
N LYS A 93 -43.67 20.53 18.01
CA LYS A 93 -43.72 20.03 16.63
C LYS A 93 -43.64 18.49 16.56
N LEU A 94 -42.80 17.88 17.38
CA LEU A 94 -42.70 16.41 17.45
C LEU A 94 -43.96 15.79 18.07
N ASN A 95 -44.50 16.40 19.13
CA ASN A 95 -45.75 15.93 19.74
C ASN A 95 -46.93 15.99 18.76
N SER A 96 -46.97 16.95 17.83
CA SER A 96 -48.05 17.07 16.84
C SER A 96 -47.85 16.22 15.58
N ASN A 97 -46.63 15.75 15.29
CA ASN A 97 -46.32 14.89 14.14
C ASN A 97 -45.70 13.56 14.60
N LYS A 98 -46.55 12.56 14.85
CA LYS A 98 -46.14 11.23 15.34
C LYS A 98 -45.13 10.53 14.42
N GLN A 99 -45.31 10.63 13.10
CA GLN A 99 -44.43 9.96 12.15
C GLN A 99 -43.01 10.55 12.20
N LEU A 100 -42.90 11.88 12.18
CA LEU A 100 -41.62 12.58 12.31
C LEU A 100 -40.94 12.28 13.65
N ALA A 101 -41.73 12.24 14.73
CA ALA A 101 -41.24 11.92 16.06
C ALA A 101 -40.68 10.49 16.16
N GLN A 102 -41.38 9.51 15.57
CA GLN A 102 -40.92 8.12 15.52
C GLN A 102 -39.69 7.96 14.65
N ASP A 103 -39.64 8.61 13.49
CA ASP A 103 -38.48 8.58 12.58
C ASP A 103 -37.21 9.14 13.25
N LEU A 104 -37.27 10.35 13.82
CA LEU A 104 -36.13 10.95 14.52
C LEU A 104 -35.69 10.14 15.74
N LYS A 105 -36.65 9.62 16.51
CA LYS A 105 -36.36 8.74 17.64
C LYS A 105 -35.67 7.46 17.18
N GLY A 106 -36.14 6.83 16.10
CA GLY A 106 -35.55 5.63 15.53
C GLY A 106 -34.10 5.85 15.12
N LYS A 107 -33.83 6.93 14.38
CA LYS A 107 -32.47 7.30 13.96
C LYS A 107 -31.54 7.58 15.14
N ALA A 108 -32.00 8.28 16.17
CA ALA A 108 -31.21 8.52 17.38
C ALA A 108 -30.86 7.20 18.11
N ILE A 109 -31.84 6.29 18.24
CA ILE A 109 -31.64 4.96 18.84
C ILE A 109 -30.61 4.14 18.04
N GLN A 110 -30.71 4.14 16.71
CA GLN A 110 -29.76 3.44 15.83
C GLN A 110 -28.33 4.00 16.00
N PHE A 111 -28.18 5.32 16.02
CA PHE A 111 -26.90 5.99 16.28
C PHE A 111 -26.31 5.57 17.63
N ILE A 112 -27.11 5.62 18.70
CA ILE A 112 -26.67 5.24 20.04
C ILE A 112 -26.22 3.78 20.08
N HIS A 113 -27.03 2.85 19.55
CA HIS A 113 -26.69 1.44 19.57
C HIS A 113 -25.43 1.13 18.77
N PHE A 114 -25.27 1.73 17.59
CA PHE A 114 -24.10 1.52 16.75
C PHE A 114 -22.82 2.02 17.42
N PHE A 115 -22.81 3.28 17.88
CA PHE A 115 -21.60 3.86 18.45
C PHE A 115 -21.31 3.41 19.88
N ASP A 116 -22.32 3.05 20.68
CA ASP A 116 -22.07 2.38 21.97
C ASP A 116 -21.40 1.02 21.74
N PHE A 117 -21.93 0.19 20.84
CA PHE A 117 -21.29 -1.07 20.47
C PHE A 117 -19.84 -0.85 20.02
N TYR A 118 -19.63 0.10 19.10
CA TYR A 118 -18.31 0.41 18.57
C TYR A 118 -17.33 0.85 19.67
N TYR A 119 -17.76 1.79 20.51
CA TYR A 119 -16.94 2.33 21.58
C TYR A 119 -16.55 1.26 22.60
N GLN A 120 -17.54 0.49 23.08
CA GLN A 120 -17.31 -0.55 24.09
C GLN A 120 -16.42 -1.68 23.56
N THR A 121 -16.55 -2.03 22.28
CA THR A 121 -15.79 -3.13 21.67
C THR A 121 -14.37 -2.72 21.30
N TYR A 122 -14.18 -1.51 20.75
CA TYR A 122 -12.94 -1.15 20.07
C TYR A 122 -12.18 0.03 20.67
N LEU A 123 -12.83 0.95 21.39
CA LEU A 123 -12.21 2.21 21.83
C LEU A 123 -11.97 2.28 23.33
N ARG A 124 -12.86 1.71 24.15
CA ARG A 124 -12.81 1.83 25.61
C ARG A 124 -11.48 1.35 26.21
N SER A 125 -10.92 0.27 25.67
CA SER A 125 -9.67 -0.35 26.11
C SER A 125 -8.50 -0.09 25.15
N PHE A 126 -8.68 0.79 24.15
CA PHE A 126 -7.63 1.09 23.20
C PHE A 126 -6.52 1.91 23.84
N ASP A 127 -5.30 1.38 23.83
CA ASP A 127 -4.12 2.11 24.28
C ASP A 127 -3.62 3.04 23.17
N SER A 128 -3.82 4.35 23.34
CA SER A 128 -3.37 5.40 22.43
C SER A 128 -2.04 6.04 22.84
N SER A 129 -1.36 5.50 23.85
CA SER A 129 -0.12 6.09 24.40
C SER A 129 1.00 6.20 23.38
N GLN A 130 1.08 5.24 22.43
CA GLN A 130 2.13 5.18 21.42
C GLN A 130 1.84 6.00 20.15
N PHE A 131 0.67 6.64 20.01
CA PHE A 131 0.42 7.49 18.85
C PHE A 131 1.33 8.72 18.82
N PRO A 132 1.82 9.16 17.64
CA PRO A 132 2.43 10.48 17.48
C PRO A 132 1.47 11.59 17.86
N ASP A 133 1.97 12.73 18.34
CA ASP A 133 1.17 13.81 18.94
C ASP A 133 0.01 14.29 18.05
N LEU A 134 0.28 14.52 16.77
CA LEU A 134 -0.75 14.98 15.83
C LEU A 134 -1.88 13.95 15.67
N TYR A 135 -1.54 12.67 15.52
CA TYR A 135 -2.53 11.61 15.38
C TYR A 135 -3.26 11.33 16.70
N LYS A 136 -2.55 11.41 17.83
CA LYS A 136 -3.11 11.30 19.18
C LYS A 136 -4.15 12.38 19.45
N SER A 137 -3.89 13.63 19.04
CA SER A 137 -4.86 14.72 19.11
C SER A 137 -6.11 14.42 18.28
N LYS A 138 -5.96 13.93 17.04
CA LYS A 138 -7.11 13.53 16.21
C LYS A 138 -7.92 12.39 16.86
N TYR A 139 -7.25 11.38 17.39
CA TYR A 139 -7.88 10.27 18.11
C TYR A 139 -8.63 10.76 19.35
N GLN A 140 -8.06 11.67 20.13
CA GLN A 140 -8.72 12.27 21.30
C GLN A 140 -9.96 13.07 20.90
N GLN A 141 -9.91 13.81 19.80
CA GLN A 141 -11.10 14.50 19.25
C GLN A 141 -12.18 13.51 18.82
N PHE A 142 -11.78 12.41 18.17
CA PHE A 142 -12.68 11.33 17.77
C PHE A 142 -13.39 10.68 18.98
N VAL A 143 -12.63 10.36 20.04
CA VAL A 143 -13.18 9.81 21.28
C VAL A 143 -14.05 10.85 22.02
N SER A 144 -13.62 12.12 22.06
CA SER A 144 -14.37 13.22 22.68
C SER A 144 -15.72 13.46 21.99
N TYR A 145 -15.75 13.36 20.64
CA TYR A 145 -16.99 13.42 19.87
C TYR A 145 -17.98 12.34 20.32
N LEU A 146 -17.54 11.10 20.54
CA LEU A 146 -18.44 10.03 21.01
C LEU A 146 -18.86 10.22 22.47
N ASN A 147 -17.94 10.66 23.32
CA ASN A 147 -18.21 10.90 24.74
C ASN A 147 -19.24 12.02 24.96
N SER A 148 -19.32 13.02 24.07
CA SER A 148 -20.30 14.12 24.19
C SER A 148 -21.76 13.64 24.21
N PHE A 149 -22.04 12.46 23.64
CA PHE A 149 -23.37 11.87 23.57
C PHE A 149 -23.77 11.06 24.81
N ASN A 150 -22.85 10.79 25.74
CA ASN A 150 -23.08 9.91 26.90
C ASN A 150 -23.74 8.58 26.50
N LEU A 151 -23.17 7.91 25.49
CA LEU A 151 -23.77 6.75 24.80
C LEU A 151 -24.24 5.64 25.75
N GLU A 152 -23.46 5.31 26.77
CA GLU A 152 -23.79 4.26 27.75
C GLU A 152 -25.06 4.62 28.55
N GLU A 153 -25.17 5.86 29.00
CA GLU A 153 -26.36 6.33 29.73
C GLU A 153 -27.58 6.37 28.80
N GLN A 154 -27.43 6.86 27.57
CA GLN A 154 -28.52 6.91 26.60
C GLN A 154 -29.01 5.50 26.25
N LYS A 155 -28.09 4.53 26.09
CA LYS A 155 -28.44 3.11 25.86
C LYS A 155 -29.19 2.53 27.06
N LYS A 156 -28.78 2.84 28.30
CA LYS A 156 -29.50 2.42 29.50
C LYS A 156 -30.93 2.98 29.50
N ARG A 157 -31.13 4.25 29.17
CA ARG A 157 -32.46 4.87 29.04
C ARG A 157 -33.31 4.17 27.96
N ILE A 158 -32.71 3.72 26.85
CA ILE A 158 -33.42 2.94 25.82
C ILE A 158 -33.90 1.60 26.38
N ILE A 159 -33.02 0.86 27.05
CA ILE A 159 -33.32 -0.46 27.65
C ILE A 159 -34.42 -0.33 28.71
N ASP A 160 -34.33 0.68 29.57
CA ASP A 160 -35.30 0.96 30.63
C ASP A 160 -36.63 1.54 30.11
N LYS A 161 -36.79 1.67 28.78
CA LYS A 161 -37.95 2.29 28.11
C LYS A 161 -38.21 3.75 28.51
N LYS A 162 -37.16 4.46 28.96
CA LYS A 162 -37.16 5.87 29.38
C LYS A 162 -36.66 6.84 28.31
N PHE A 163 -36.24 6.34 27.14
CA PHE A 163 -35.82 7.18 26.02
C PHE A 163 -37.05 7.69 25.26
N HIS A 164 -37.44 8.95 25.49
CA HIS A 164 -38.59 9.62 24.88
C HIS A 164 -38.13 10.82 24.04
N LEU A 165 -39.06 11.71 23.67
CA LEU A 165 -38.77 12.83 22.77
C LEU A 165 -37.82 13.87 23.36
N LYS A 166 -37.76 14.00 24.68
CA LYS A 166 -36.81 14.91 25.34
C LYS A 166 -35.38 14.43 25.11
N GLU A 167 -35.14 13.15 25.35
CA GLU A 167 -33.83 12.50 25.16
C GLU A 167 -33.45 12.45 23.67
N THR A 168 -34.41 12.19 22.77
CA THR A 168 -34.19 12.32 21.32
C THR A 168 -33.69 13.73 20.96
N LEU A 169 -34.32 14.78 21.50
CA LEU A 169 -33.90 16.16 21.23
C LEU A 169 -32.54 16.51 21.85
N GLU A 170 -32.18 15.92 23.00
CA GLU A 170 -30.85 16.08 23.59
C GLU A 170 -29.77 15.58 22.61
N VAL A 171 -29.92 14.37 22.08
CA VAL A 171 -28.99 13.79 21.10
C VAL A 171 -28.93 14.63 19.82
N VAL A 172 -30.09 15.05 19.30
CA VAL A 172 -30.17 15.84 18.06
C VAL A 172 -29.51 17.23 18.23
N LYS A 173 -29.62 17.86 19.40
CA LYS A 173 -28.92 19.13 19.71
C LYS A 173 -27.40 18.96 19.73
N ILE A 174 -26.90 17.85 20.28
CA ILE A 174 -25.48 17.54 20.28
C ILE A 174 -24.98 17.34 18.84
N MET A 175 -25.73 16.58 18.02
CA MET A 175 -25.42 16.43 16.59
C MET A 175 -25.39 17.77 15.86
N GLU A 176 -26.39 18.63 16.05
CA GLU A 176 -26.41 19.95 15.41
C GLU A 176 -25.22 20.82 15.81
N THR A 177 -24.83 20.76 17.09
CA THR A 177 -23.67 21.51 17.59
C THR A 177 -22.38 21.04 16.90
N HIS A 178 -22.17 19.73 16.80
CA HIS A 178 -21.01 19.19 16.08
C HIS A 178 -21.03 19.48 14.58
N TYR A 179 -22.21 19.45 13.96
CA TYR A 179 -22.38 19.82 12.55
C TYR A 179 -22.00 21.28 12.30
N LYS A 180 -22.57 22.22 13.08
CA LYS A 180 -22.27 23.67 12.98
C LYS A 180 -20.78 23.97 13.19
N ASN A 181 -20.14 23.23 14.09
CA ASN A 181 -18.71 23.37 14.39
C ASN A 181 -17.79 22.59 13.42
N LYS A 182 -18.33 21.98 12.34
CA LYS A 182 -17.61 21.15 11.37
C LYS A 182 -16.91 19.93 11.95
N GLN A 183 -17.24 19.53 13.18
CA GLN A 183 -16.64 18.38 13.86
C GLN A 183 -17.20 17.05 13.34
N GLN A 184 -18.43 17.05 12.82
CA GLN A 184 -19.08 15.85 12.31
C GLN A 184 -18.39 15.27 11.08
N GLN A 185 -17.98 16.11 10.11
CA GLN A 185 -17.25 15.62 8.94
C GLN A 185 -15.86 15.09 9.34
N ILE A 186 -15.16 15.80 10.22
CA ILE A 186 -13.85 15.37 10.75
C ILE A 186 -13.97 14.01 11.45
N PHE A 187 -15.04 13.80 12.22
CA PHE A 187 -15.34 12.53 12.87
C PHE A 187 -15.56 11.40 11.85
N ILE A 188 -16.37 11.65 10.81
CA ILE A 188 -16.66 10.66 9.77
C ILE A 188 -15.39 10.27 9.00
N ASP A 189 -14.61 11.27 8.58
CA ASP A 189 -13.36 11.05 7.83
C ASP A 189 -12.36 10.26 8.68
N PHE A 190 -12.20 10.64 9.96
CA PHE A 190 -11.29 9.94 10.88
C PHE A 190 -11.77 8.52 11.19
N PHE A 191 -13.08 8.28 11.32
CA PHE A 191 -13.62 6.93 11.50
C PHE A 191 -13.15 6.02 10.37
N PHE A 192 -13.34 6.41 9.11
CA PHE A 192 -12.96 5.59 7.96
C PHE A 192 -11.43 5.48 7.75
N GLU A 193 -10.66 6.51 8.13
CA GLU A 193 -9.20 6.42 8.20
C GLU A 193 -8.74 5.40 9.26
N PHE A 194 -9.35 5.42 10.45
CA PHE A 194 -9.09 4.48 11.54
C PHE A 194 -9.38 3.03 11.10
N GLU A 195 -10.48 2.80 10.37
CA GLU A 195 -10.79 1.48 9.79
C GLU A 195 -9.77 1.03 8.76
N ALA A 196 -9.29 1.93 7.90
CA ALA A 196 -8.25 1.60 6.92
C ALA A 196 -6.95 1.16 7.60
N PHE A 197 -6.56 1.81 8.71
CA PHE A 197 -5.39 1.38 9.50
C PHE A 197 -5.60 0.05 10.23
N ILE A 198 -6.82 -0.26 10.67
CA ILE A 198 -7.16 -1.60 11.18
C ILE A 198 -6.95 -2.65 10.10
N ALA A 199 -7.49 -2.42 8.89
CA ALA A 199 -7.34 -3.35 7.76
C ALA A 199 -5.86 -3.59 7.41
N ILE A 200 -5.07 -2.52 7.30
CA ILE A 200 -3.63 -2.59 7.08
C ILE A 200 -2.94 -3.41 8.16
N THR A 201 -3.23 -3.13 9.43
CA THR A 201 -2.61 -3.80 10.58
C THR A 201 -2.93 -5.29 10.61
N ASN A 202 -4.20 -5.66 10.45
CA ASN A 202 -4.66 -7.04 10.48
C ASN A 202 -3.98 -7.87 9.38
N GLN A 203 -3.92 -7.34 8.16
CA GLN A 203 -3.28 -8.03 7.04
C GLN A 203 -1.77 -8.10 7.22
N SER A 204 -1.14 -7.04 7.72
CA SER A 204 0.30 -7.05 8.00
C SER A 204 0.68 -8.13 9.02
N ILE A 205 -0.15 -8.36 10.04
CA ILE A 205 0.08 -9.43 11.03
C ILE A 205 -0.17 -10.80 10.41
N LEU A 206 -1.27 -10.98 9.66
CA LEU A 206 -1.62 -12.24 9.00
C LEU A 206 -0.48 -12.74 8.09
N TYR A 207 0.10 -11.82 7.32
CA TYR A 207 1.20 -12.13 6.40
C TYR A 207 2.59 -12.02 7.02
N ASN A 208 2.74 -11.68 8.31
CA ASN A 208 4.03 -11.48 8.99
C ASN A 208 4.92 -10.40 8.33
N PHE A 209 4.34 -9.29 7.93
CA PHE A 209 5.08 -8.15 7.38
C PHE A 209 5.87 -7.39 8.45
N CYS A 210 7.01 -6.83 8.05
CA CYS A 210 7.87 -6.03 8.91
C CYS A 210 7.80 -4.54 8.56
N PHE A 211 8.05 -3.66 9.53
CA PHE A 211 8.31 -2.25 9.24
C PHE A 211 9.78 -2.09 8.85
N ALA A 212 10.04 -1.57 7.66
CA ALA A 212 11.40 -1.26 7.22
C ALA A 212 11.93 -0.01 7.92
N GLU A 213 13.18 -0.06 8.37
CA GLU A 213 13.91 1.11 8.89
C GLU A 213 14.38 1.99 7.73
N THR A 214 14.54 3.29 7.99
CA THR A 214 15.22 4.18 7.04
C THR A 214 16.73 3.96 7.14
N SER A 215 17.43 3.86 6.01
CA SER A 215 18.89 3.92 5.94
C SER A 215 19.38 5.17 5.19
N GLU A 216 20.67 5.48 5.31
CA GLU A 216 21.25 6.64 4.62
C GLU A 216 21.59 6.33 3.15
N SER A 217 22.06 5.12 2.83
CA SER A 217 22.67 4.86 1.51
C SER A 217 22.53 3.42 0.97
N GLN A 218 22.18 2.46 1.81
CA GLN A 218 22.15 1.04 1.44
C GLN A 218 20.72 0.49 1.52
N VAL A 219 20.29 -0.19 0.47
CA VAL A 219 19.09 -1.01 0.48
C VAL A 219 19.45 -2.40 0.99
N PHE A 220 18.82 -2.77 2.10
CA PHE A 220 18.86 -4.11 2.68
C PHE A 220 17.43 -4.60 2.82
N ILE A 221 17.09 -5.73 2.20
CA ILE A 221 15.77 -6.35 2.36
C ILE A 221 16.00 -7.85 2.54
N ASP A 222 15.78 -8.35 3.75
CA ASP A 222 16.01 -9.73 4.11
C ASP A 222 14.75 -10.57 3.95
N ASN A 223 14.90 -11.73 3.31
CA ASN A 223 13.84 -12.73 3.18
C ASN A 223 12.54 -12.15 2.61
N PHE A 224 12.64 -11.26 1.61
CA PHE A 224 11.50 -10.68 0.94
C PHE A 224 10.85 -11.66 -0.04
N TYR A 225 9.57 -11.44 -0.32
CA TYR A 225 8.79 -12.29 -1.20
C TYR A 225 7.60 -11.54 -1.81
N HIS A 226 6.98 -12.15 -2.83
CA HIS A 226 5.70 -11.68 -3.35
C HIS A 226 4.55 -12.34 -2.57
N PRO A 227 3.71 -11.59 -1.84
CA PRO A 227 2.65 -12.13 -0.98
C PRO A 227 1.52 -12.87 -1.72
N LYS A 228 1.34 -12.65 -3.04
CA LYS A 228 0.36 -13.42 -3.84
C LYS A 228 0.82 -14.83 -4.24
N LEU A 229 2.07 -15.20 -3.96
CA LEU A 229 2.57 -16.56 -4.20
C LEU A 229 2.17 -17.47 -3.04
N THR A 230 1.71 -18.69 -3.33
CA THR A 230 1.32 -19.67 -2.31
C THR A 230 2.53 -20.26 -1.57
N LYS A 231 3.65 -20.46 -2.28
CA LYS A 231 4.91 -20.97 -1.73
C LYS A 231 6.09 -20.17 -2.29
N PRO A 232 6.27 -18.91 -1.84
CA PRO A 232 7.33 -18.06 -2.37
C PRO A 232 8.72 -18.55 -1.96
N VAL A 233 9.66 -18.50 -2.88
CA VAL A 233 11.10 -18.53 -2.55
C VAL A 233 11.47 -17.15 -2.02
N LYS A 234 11.92 -17.10 -0.77
CA LYS A 234 12.34 -15.86 -0.12
C LYS A 234 13.74 -15.49 -0.58
N ASN A 235 13.97 -14.22 -0.82
CA ASN A 235 15.24 -13.70 -1.33
C ASN A 235 15.77 -12.58 -0.43
N THR A 236 17.07 -12.35 -0.47
CA THR A 236 17.71 -11.25 0.26
C THR A 236 18.44 -10.35 -0.72
N LEU A 237 18.17 -9.05 -0.63
CA LEU A 237 18.83 -8.02 -1.42
C LEU A 237 19.72 -7.19 -0.50
N VAL A 238 21.01 -7.15 -0.80
CA VAL A 238 21.98 -6.29 -0.13
C VAL A 238 22.67 -5.47 -1.22
N ASN A 239 22.29 -4.20 -1.35
CA ASN A 239 22.87 -3.36 -2.38
C ASN A 239 23.05 -1.93 -1.91
N SER A 240 24.19 -1.34 -2.27
CA SER A 240 24.37 0.10 -2.18
C SER A 240 23.63 0.79 -3.32
N ASN A 241 23.34 2.08 -3.17
CA ASN A 241 22.88 2.90 -4.30
C ASN A 241 23.83 2.77 -5.52
N GLY A 242 23.29 2.99 -6.72
CA GLY A 242 23.96 2.78 -7.99
C GLY A 242 23.10 1.95 -8.95
N VAL A 243 23.75 1.12 -9.77
CA VAL A 243 23.08 0.30 -10.79
C VAL A 243 23.15 -1.17 -10.43
N LEU A 244 22.01 -1.83 -10.37
CA LEU A 244 21.84 -3.27 -10.27
C LEU A 244 21.41 -3.81 -11.63
N LEU A 245 22.23 -4.68 -12.23
CA LEU A 245 21.89 -5.36 -13.48
C LEU A 245 21.40 -6.78 -13.17
N LEU A 246 20.11 -7.03 -13.38
CA LEU A 246 19.49 -8.34 -13.20
C LEU A 246 19.46 -9.11 -14.52
N THR A 247 20.10 -10.27 -14.56
CA THR A 247 20.13 -11.16 -15.72
C THR A 247 19.48 -12.51 -15.42
N GLY A 248 19.19 -13.28 -16.46
CA GLY A 248 18.58 -14.61 -16.35
C GLY A 248 17.51 -14.83 -17.41
N ALA A 249 17.05 -16.08 -17.55
CA ALA A 249 15.95 -16.38 -18.47
C ALA A 249 14.62 -15.79 -17.99
N ASN A 250 13.71 -15.50 -18.93
CA ASN A 250 12.41 -14.89 -18.62
C ASN A 250 11.54 -15.80 -17.74
N MET A 251 11.65 -17.11 -17.95
CA MET A 251 10.97 -18.14 -17.16
C MET A 251 11.53 -18.30 -15.74
N ALA A 252 12.67 -17.67 -15.42
CA ALA A 252 13.32 -17.79 -14.11
C ALA A 252 12.66 -16.95 -13.00
N GLY A 253 11.62 -16.18 -13.30
CA GLY A 253 10.87 -15.40 -12.29
C GLY A 253 11.34 -13.96 -12.07
N LYS A 254 12.11 -13.38 -13.00
CA LYS A 254 12.65 -12.01 -12.92
C LYS A 254 11.58 -10.97 -12.60
N SER A 255 10.48 -10.94 -13.37
CA SER A 255 9.41 -9.95 -13.15
C SER A 255 8.75 -10.11 -11.78
N THR A 256 8.67 -11.33 -11.23
CA THR A 256 8.14 -11.57 -9.87
C THR A 256 9.10 -11.06 -8.80
N LEU A 257 10.41 -11.25 -8.98
CA LEU A 257 11.43 -10.69 -8.10
C LEU A 257 11.39 -9.16 -8.10
N LEU A 258 11.34 -8.54 -9.30
CA LEU A 258 11.24 -7.09 -9.46
C LEU A 258 9.97 -6.53 -8.82
N LYS A 259 8.82 -7.19 -9.01
CA LYS A 259 7.57 -6.84 -8.32
C LYS A 259 7.75 -6.91 -6.80
N SER A 260 8.41 -7.94 -6.28
CA SER A 260 8.62 -8.11 -4.84
C SER A 260 9.49 -7.00 -4.24
N ILE A 261 10.61 -6.65 -4.89
CA ILE A 261 11.49 -5.56 -4.46
C ILE A 261 10.75 -4.22 -4.57
N GLY A 262 10.08 -3.99 -5.70
CA GLY A 262 9.28 -2.81 -5.96
C GLY A 262 8.18 -2.60 -4.93
N LEU A 263 7.47 -3.67 -4.56
CA LEU A 263 6.42 -3.66 -3.54
C LEU A 263 6.98 -3.26 -2.17
N CYS A 264 8.15 -3.79 -1.79
CA CYS A 264 8.80 -3.43 -0.53
C CYS A 264 9.15 -1.93 -0.47
N VAL A 265 9.79 -1.40 -1.52
CA VAL A 265 10.17 0.02 -1.57
C VAL A 265 8.95 0.93 -1.64
N TYR A 266 7.94 0.56 -2.42
CA TYR A 266 6.67 1.29 -2.52
C TYR A 266 5.95 1.37 -1.18
N LEU A 267 5.71 0.24 -0.51
CA LEU A 267 5.03 0.20 0.79
C LEU A 267 5.81 0.95 1.88
N HIS A 268 7.14 0.85 1.90
CA HIS A 268 7.97 1.61 2.83
C HIS A 268 7.77 3.12 2.69
N HIS A 269 7.72 3.65 1.46
CA HIS A 269 7.50 5.08 1.21
C HIS A 269 6.05 5.54 1.43
N LEU A 270 5.13 4.59 1.62
CA LEU A 270 3.80 4.84 2.13
C LEU A 270 3.73 4.72 3.66
N GLY A 271 4.82 4.41 4.35
CA GLY A 271 4.85 4.19 5.80
C GLY A 271 4.20 2.89 6.25
N LEU A 272 4.05 1.91 5.34
CA LEU A 272 3.35 0.65 5.57
C LEU A 272 4.34 -0.51 5.83
N PRO A 273 3.91 -1.58 6.52
CA PRO A 273 4.66 -2.83 6.60
C PRO A 273 4.92 -3.45 5.22
N ILE A 274 6.05 -4.13 5.08
CA ILE A 274 6.53 -4.71 3.82
C ILE A 274 6.64 -6.24 3.91
N PRO A 275 6.53 -6.98 2.78
CA PRO A 275 6.64 -8.44 2.74
C PRO A 275 8.10 -8.91 2.84
N ALA A 276 8.70 -8.73 4.02
CA ALA A 276 10.07 -9.13 4.35
C ALA A 276 10.19 -9.48 5.84
N THR A 277 11.32 -10.08 6.23
CA THR A 277 11.60 -10.37 7.64
C THR A 277 12.24 -9.17 8.35
N LYS A 278 13.14 -8.47 7.66
CA LYS A 278 13.78 -7.23 8.11
C LYS A 278 14.17 -6.40 6.88
N ALA A 279 14.16 -5.08 6.99
CA ALA A 279 14.68 -4.23 5.93
C ALA A 279 15.17 -2.87 6.41
N GLN A 280 16.10 -2.30 5.64
CA GLN A 280 16.56 -0.94 5.72
C GLN A 280 16.53 -0.33 4.31
N ILE A 281 15.79 0.74 4.11
CA ILE A 281 15.53 1.33 2.78
C ILE A 281 15.82 2.84 2.86
N PRO A 282 16.64 3.40 1.95
CA PRO A 282 16.84 4.84 1.88
C PRO A 282 15.58 5.57 1.43
N PHE A 283 15.49 6.83 1.83
CA PHE A 283 14.49 7.72 1.27
C PHE A 283 14.86 8.12 -0.16
N TYR A 284 13.93 7.91 -1.08
CA TYR A 284 14.05 8.42 -2.45
C TYR A 284 13.03 9.54 -2.67
N ASN A 285 13.40 10.63 -3.35
CA ASN A 285 12.46 11.69 -3.73
C ASN A 285 11.42 11.17 -4.75
N HIS A 286 11.82 10.24 -5.62
CA HIS A 286 10.97 9.64 -6.65
C HIS A 286 11.08 8.13 -6.69
N ILE A 287 9.95 7.47 -6.95
CA ILE A 287 9.87 6.01 -7.10
C ILE A 287 9.22 5.72 -8.44
N TYR A 288 9.96 4.99 -9.26
CA TYR A 288 9.60 4.59 -10.60
C TYR A 288 9.63 3.07 -10.69
N ILE A 289 8.52 2.44 -11.05
CA ILE A 289 8.46 0.99 -11.22
C ILE A 289 7.83 0.73 -12.58
N PHE A 290 8.70 0.56 -13.58
CA PHE A 290 8.33 0.26 -14.96
C PHE A 290 8.48 -1.24 -15.19
N LEU A 291 7.35 -1.94 -15.14
CA LEU A 291 7.27 -3.37 -15.39
C LEU A 291 6.58 -3.60 -16.72
N ASN A 292 7.10 -4.55 -17.49
CA ASN A 292 6.53 -4.88 -18.79
C ASN A 292 5.28 -5.74 -18.59
N ASN A 293 4.12 -5.20 -18.92
CA ASN A 293 2.90 -5.99 -19.09
C ASN A 293 2.90 -6.47 -20.53
N ASN A 294 2.94 -7.79 -20.74
CA ASN A 294 3.07 -8.44 -22.05
C ASN A 294 1.84 -8.27 -22.97
N ASP A 295 0.88 -7.40 -22.60
CA ASP A 295 -0.47 -7.44 -23.16
C ASP A 295 -0.72 -6.48 -24.33
N ASP A 296 0.20 -5.57 -24.66
CA ASP A 296 0.02 -4.63 -25.78
C ASP A 296 1.12 -4.75 -26.84
N LEU A 297 0.98 -5.74 -27.72
CA LEU A 297 1.80 -5.95 -28.94
C LEU A 297 1.48 -4.95 -30.07
N ASN A 298 0.52 -4.04 -29.90
CA ASN A 298 -0.11 -3.33 -31.02
C ASN A 298 0.62 -2.07 -31.52
N SER A 299 1.77 -1.66 -30.96
CA SER A 299 2.66 -0.69 -31.65
C SER A 299 4.09 -0.68 -31.10
N GLY A 300 4.97 -1.54 -31.64
CA GLY A 300 6.35 -1.68 -31.18
C GLY A 300 7.18 -0.38 -31.15
N TYR A 301 6.94 0.57 -32.07
CA TYR A 301 7.63 1.86 -32.08
C TYR A 301 7.21 2.77 -30.92
N SER A 302 5.92 2.82 -30.61
CA SER A 302 5.38 3.61 -29.48
C SER A 302 5.88 3.08 -28.15
N TYR A 303 6.02 1.76 -28.03
CA TYR A 303 6.52 1.11 -26.82
C TYR A 303 7.98 1.45 -26.55
N PHE A 304 8.85 1.25 -27.55
CA PHE A 304 10.27 1.61 -27.44
C PHE A 304 10.48 3.10 -27.13
N MET A 305 9.71 3.98 -27.77
CA MET A 305 9.75 5.41 -27.46
C MET A 305 9.32 5.70 -26.01
N GLN A 306 8.28 5.01 -25.51
CA GLN A 306 7.83 5.17 -24.13
C GLN A 306 8.88 4.72 -23.11
N GLU A 307 9.64 3.66 -23.38
CA GLU A 307 10.79 3.25 -22.55
C GLU A 307 11.85 4.35 -22.48
N ILE A 308 12.20 4.95 -23.62
CA ILE A 308 13.14 6.07 -23.69
C ILE A 308 12.63 7.28 -22.91
N LEU A 309 11.34 7.63 -23.05
CA LEU A 309 10.74 8.74 -22.32
C LEU A 309 10.70 8.50 -20.81
N ASN A 310 10.41 7.26 -20.38
CA ASN A 310 10.47 6.87 -18.97
C ASN A 310 11.89 6.99 -18.41
N LEU A 311 12.90 6.51 -19.14
CA LEU A 311 14.30 6.67 -18.75
C LEU A 311 14.70 8.15 -18.68
N LYS A 312 14.33 8.95 -19.70
CA LYS A 312 14.59 10.39 -19.74
C LYS A 312 14.00 11.09 -18.52
N GLU A 313 12.77 10.77 -18.14
CA GLU A 313 12.10 11.34 -16.96
C GLU A 313 12.95 11.10 -15.70
N VAL A 314 13.38 9.85 -15.47
CA VAL A 314 14.22 9.49 -14.33
C VAL A 314 15.56 10.22 -14.34
N VAL A 315 16.24 10.26 -15.49
CA VAL A 315 17.55 10.93 -15.63
C VAL A 315 17.44 12.43 -15.37
N VAL A 316 16.37 13.08 -15.84
CA VAL A 316 16.13 14.52 -15.60
C VAL A 316 15.97 14.79 -14.10
N ARG A 317 15.24 13.94 -13.38
CA ARG A 317 15.10 14.04 -11.91
C ARG A 317 16.44 13.91 -11.20
N CYS A 318 17.21 12.89 -11.55
CA CYS A 318 18.53 12.68 -10.97
C CYS A 318 19.51 13.83 -11.27
N SER A 319 19.44 14.41 -12.48
CA SER A 319 20.28 15.54 -12.89
C SER A 319 19.97 16.82 -12.10
N ASN A 320 18.77 16.93 -11.52
CA ASN A 320 18.38 18.01 -10.62
C ASN A 320 18.74 17.72 -9.15
N ASN A 321 19.63 16.76 -8.89
CA ASN A 321 20.05 16.29 -7.56
C ASN A 321 18.92 15.66 -6.72
N GLU A 322 17.84 15.21 -7.36
CA GLU A 322 16.76 14.46 -6.68
C GLU A 322 17.08 12.95 -6.71
N THR A 323 16.89 12.28 -5.58
CA THR A 323 17.15 10.84 -5.46
C THR A 323 16.00 10.01 -6.04
N CYS A 324 16.33 8.96 -6.79
CA CYS A 324 15.36 8.10 -7.44
C CYS A 324 15.60 6.63 -7.08
N PHE A 325 14.51 5.90 -6.87
CA PHE A 325 14.46 4.45 -7.03
C PHE A 325 13.76 4.15 -8.35
N ALA A 326 14.41 3.39 -9.24
CA ALA A 326 13.80 3.02 -10.50
C ALA A 326 14.00 1.53 -10.81
N ILE A 327 12.91 0.85 -11.17
CA ILE A 327 12.94 -0.49 -11.78
C ILE A 327 12.59 -0.34 -13.26
N PHE A 328 13.40 -0.96 -14.12
CA PHE A 328 13.10 -1.13 -15.52
C PHE A 328 13.21 -2.62 -15.88
N ASP A 329 12.10 -3.22 -16.30
CA ASP A 329 12.06 -4.60 -16.78
C ASP A 329 12.33 -4.64 -18.30
N GLU A 330 13.37 -5.36 -18.74
CA GLU A 330 13.72 -5.61 -20.14
C GLU A 330 13.77 -4.38 -21.06
N LEU A 331 14.50 -3.33 -20.66
CA LEU A 331 14.68 -2.13 -21.49
C LEU A 331 15.13 -2.47 -22.92
N PHE A 332 14.56 -1.74 -23.89
CA PHE A 332 14.98 -1.73 -25.29
C PHE A 332 14.75 -3.03 -26.05
N LYS A 333 13.81 -3.86 -25.59
CA LYS A 333 13.43 -5.10 -26.28
C LYS A 333 12.82 -4.88 -27.67
N GLY A 334 12.31 -3.67 -27.94
CA GLY A 334 11.62 -3.32 -29.19
C GLY A 334 12.52 -3.01 -30.39
N THR A 335 13.86 -3.09 -30.26
CA THR A 335 14.81 -2.82 -31.36
C THR A 335 15.71 -4.04 -31.64
N ASN A 336 16.55 -3.95 -32.68
CA ASN A 336 17.52 -5.00 -33.00
C ASN A 336 18.57 -5.16 -31.87
N PHE A 337 19.22 -6.31 -31.84
CA PHE A 337 20.16 -6.67 -30.78
C PHE A 337 21.35 -5.69 -30.65
N GLU A 338 21.93 -5.25 -31.77
CA GLU A 338 23.11 -4.38 -31.78
C GLU A 338 22.79 -3.00 -31.19
N ASP A 339 21.66 -2.40 -31.60
CA ASP A 339 21.16 -1.14 -31.08
C ASP A 339 20.79 -1.28 -29.60
N ALA A 340 20.08 -2.34 -29.22
CA ALA A 340 19.68 -2.59 -27.83
C ALA A 340 20.91 -2.72 -26.93
N PHE A 341 21.95 -3.41 -27.38
CA PHE A 341 23.22 -3.54 -26.65
C PHE A 341 23.92 -2.19 -26.50
N ALA A 342 24.09 -1.43 -27.58
CA ALA A 342 24.78 -0.15 -27.58
C ALA A 342 24.08 0.90 -26.69
N ILE A 343 22.75 0.97 -26.77
CA ILE A 343 21.93 1.90 -25.97
C ILE A 343 21.91 1.45 -24.50
N SER A 344 21.83 0.15 -24.21
CA SER A 344 21.93 -0.38 -22.84
C SER A 344 23.27 -0.04 -22.22
N GLN A 345 24.38 -0.23 -22.95
CA GLN A 345 25.72 0.12 -22.47
C GLN A 345 25.82 1.61 -22.14
N THR A 346 25.31 2.47 -23.03
CA THR A 346 25.28 3.93 -22.81
C THR A 346 24.45 4.29 -21.58
N THR A 347 23.29 3.65 -21.42
CA THR A 347 22.38 3.84 -20.29
C THR A 347 23.03 3.45 -18.97
N LEU A 348 23.61 2.25 -18.88
CA LEU A 348 24.28 1.77 -17.66
C LEU A 348 25.42 2.70 -17.25
N ASN A 349 26.27 3.10 -18.21
CA ASN A 349 27.39 4.03 -17.96
C ASN A 349 26.94 5.45 -17.60
N GLY A 350 25.74 5.85 -18.05
CA GLY A 350 25.12 7.11 -17.64
C GLY A 350 24.61 7.07 -16.20
N LEU A 351 23.85 6.01 -15.86
CA LEU A 351 23.16 5.90 -14.57
C LEU A 351 24.10 5.70 -13.38
N VAL A 352 25.26 5.05 -13.56
CA VAL A 352 26.27 4.91 -12.49
C VAL A 352 26.76 6.25 -11.93
N LYS A 353 26.58 7.35 -12.66
CA LYS A 353 26.95 8.70 -12.20
C LYS A 353 26.03 9.21 -11.09
N PHE A 354 24.83 8.65 -10.95
CA PHE A 354 23.84 9.04 -9.92
C PHE A 354 23.89 8.09 -8.73
N ASN A 355 24.98 8.14 -7.96
CA ASN A 355 25.29 7.22 -6.86
C ASN A 355 24.42 7.37 -5.59
N THR A 356 23.51 8.33 -5.55
CA THR A 356 22.50 8.50 -4.49
C THR A 356 21.16 7.86 -4.83
N SER A 357 21.02 7.34 -6.05
CA SER A 357 19.82 6.70 -6.57
C SER A 357 20.07 5.20 -6.78
N LEU A 358 19.01 4.39 -6.76
CA LEU A 358 19.10 2.96 -7.08
C LEU A 358 18.31 2.66 -8.36
N PHE A 359 19.01 2.13 -9.35
CA PHE A 359 18.42 1.67 -10.61
C PHE A 359 18.55 0.16 -10.72
N ILE A 360 17.44 -0.54 -10.82
CA ILE A 360 17.37 -1.97 -11.08
C ILE A 360 16.95 -2.15 -12.52
N ILE A 361 17.85 -2.70 -13.35
CA ILE A 361 17.60 -2.92 -14.76
C ILE A 361 17.65 -4.42 -15.01
N SER A 362 16.58 -4.99 -15.55
CA SER A 362 16.61 -6.36 -16.03
C SER A 362 16.97 -6.40 -17.52
N SER A 363 17.73 -7.42 -17.91
CA SER A 363 18.07 -7.64 -19.32
C SER A 363 18.23 -9.12 -19.64
N HIS A 364 17.99 -9.46 -20.91
CA HIS A 364 18.31 -10.77 -21.49
C HIS A 364 19.61 -10.75 -22.30
N ILE A 365 20.27 -9.58 -22.43
CA ILE A 365 21.50 -9.41 -23.20
C ILE A 365 22.71 -9.83 -22.35
N HIS A 366 23.18 -11.06 -22.56
CA HIS A 366 24.31 -11.63 -21.81
C HIS A 366 25.63 -10.85 -22.04
N GLN A 367 25.81 -10.28 -23.23
CA GLN A 367 26.98 -9.50 -23.63
C GLN A 367 27.22 -8.27 -22.73
N LEU A 368 26.22 -7.80 -21.98
CA LEU A 368 26.38 -6.75 -20.98
C LEU A 368 27.36 -7.14 -19.86
N LYS A 369 27.72 -8.43 -19.71
CA LYS A 369 28.81 -8.90 -18.86
C LYS A 369 30.11 -8.12 -19.12
N GLN A 370 30.45 -7.87 -20.38
CA GLN A 370 31.65 -7.10 -20.76
C GLN A 370 31.60 -5.64 -20.33
N VAL A 371 30.40 -5.07 -20.19
CA VAL A 371 30.21 -3.69 -19.70
C VAL A 371 30.44 -3.64 -18.20
N VAL A 372 29.88 -4.60 -17.46
CA VAL A 372 30.06 -4.71 -16.00
C VAL A 372 31.51 -4.99 -15.62
N GLU A 373 32.22 -5.83 -16.38
CA GLU A 373 33.65 -6.08 -16.17
C GLU A 373 34.50 -4.80 -16.30
N LYS A 374 34.11 -3.87 -17.18
CA LYS A 374 34.76 -2.56 -17.34
C LYS A 374 34.29 -1.51 -16.32
N GLN A 375 33.09 -1.66 -15.78
CA GLN A 375 32.46 -0.72 -14.84
C GLN A 375 32.02 -1.46 -13.57
N GLN A 376 32.96 -1.67 -12.66
CA GLN A 376 32.78 -2.47 -11.44
C GLN A 376 31.78 -1.88 -10.43
N THR A 377 31.34 -0.64 -10.64
CA THR A 377 30.28 -0.01 -9.83
C THR A 377 28.90 -0.59 -10.15
N ILE A 378 28.70 -1.15 -11.34
CA ILE A 378 27.48 -1.88 -11.68
C ILE A 378 27.50 -3.21 -10.93
N GLN A 379 26.46 -3.48 -10.14
CA GLN A 379 26.33 -4.72 -9.39
C GLN A 379 25.52 -5.74 -10.19
N PRO A 380 26.14 -6.82 -10.70
CA PRO A 380 25.42 -7.84 -11.44
C PRO A 380 24.73 -8.82 -10.48
N TYR A 381 23.51 -9.21 -10.83
CA TYR A 381 22.74 -10.25 -10.17
C TYR A 381 22.06 -11.14 -11.20
N TYR A 382 21.74 -12.36 -10.79
CA TYR A 382 20.96 -13.30 -11.60
C TYR A 382 20.06 -14.17 -10.74
N LEU A 383 19.01 -14.72 -11.37
CA LEU A 383 18.22 -15.78 -10.76
C LEU A 383 18.82 -17.14 -11.14
N GLU A 384 19.15 -17.93 -10.13
CA GLU A 384 19.84 -19.20 -10.31
C GLU A 384 18.94 -20.23 -11.00
N CYS A 385 19.58 -20.97 -11.90
CA CYS A 385 19.01 -22.12 -12.57
C CYS A 385 20.05 -23.23 -12.49
N LEU A 386 19.63 -24.43 -12.14
CA LEU A 386 20.48 -25.61 -12.08
C LEU A 386 20.10 -26.55 -13.22
N ILE A 387 21.06 -27.31 -13.73
CA ILE A 387 20.75 -28.40 -14.66
C ILE A 387 20.62 -29.68 -13.82
N LYS A 388 19.46 -30.32 -13.88
CA LYS A 388 19.22 -31.63 -13.27
C LYS A 388 18.62 -32.54 -14.31
N ASP A 389 19.24 -33.71 -14.53
CA ASP A 389 18.78 -34.71 -15.51
C ASP A 389 18.59 -34.13 -16.93
N ASN A 390 19.51 -33.27 -17.39
CA ASN A 390 19.44 -32.51 -18.64
C ASN A 390 18.27 -31.51 -18.77
N HIS A 391 17.54 -31.24 -17.70
CA HIS A 391 16.48 -30.26 -17.66
C HIS A 391 16.85 -29.04 -16.80
N PRO A 392 16.44 -27.83 -17.20
CA PRO A 392 16.62 -26.64 -16.38
C PRO A 392 15.65 -26.64 -15.20
N GLN A 393 16.20 -26.55 -13.99
CA GLN A 393 15.48 -26.38 -12.75
C GLN A 393 15.68 -24.95 -12.24
N PHE A 394 14.63 -24.14 -12.24
CA PHE A 394 14.68 -22.76 -11.71
C PHE A 394 14.58 -22.80 -10.17
N THR A 395 15.60 -22.30 -9.48
CA THR A 395 15.59 -22.23 -8.00
C THR A 395 14.87 -20.99 -7.51
N TYR A 396 14.72 -19.97 -8.37
CA TYR A 396 14.17 -18.65 -8.04
C TYR A 396 14.98 -17.89 -6.98
N GLU A 397 16.22 -18.32 -6.72
CA GLU A 397 17.14 -17.67 -5.79
C GLU A 397 17.96 -16.59 -6.50
N LEU A 398 18.02 -15.41 -5.89
CA LEU A 398 18.81 -14.27 -6.30
C LEU A 398 20.28 -14.49 -5.87
N LYS A 399 21.18 -14.52 -6.84
CA LYS A 399 22.62 -14.63 -6.63
C LYS A 399 23.33 -13.42 -7.22
N LYS A 400 24.46 -13.03 -6.60
CA LYS A 400 25.34 -11.99 -7.13
C LYS A 400 26.20 -12.57 -8.27
N GLY A 401 26.45 -11.79 -9.32
CA GLY A 401 27.23 -12.19 -10.49
C GLY A 401 26.41 -12.36 -11.76
N PHE A 402 26.93 -13.17 -12.68
CA PHE A 402 26.26 -13.59 -13.91
C PHE A 402 26.10 -15.10 -13.93
N SER A 403 25.06 -15.60 -14.62
CA SER A 403 24.97 -17.01 -14.98
C SER A 403 25.69 -17.26 -16.30
N ASP A 404 26.47 -18.34 -16.39
CA ASP A 404 27.09 -18.81 -17.64
C ASP A 404 26.19 -19.81 -18.41
N LEU A 405 24.97 -20.08 -17.91
CA LEU A 405 24.06 -21.06 -18.51
C LEU A 405 23.38 -20.53 -19.78
N LYS A 406 23.61 -21.22 -20.90
CA LYS A 406 22.94 -20.98 -22.19
C LYS A 406 21.62 -21.77 -22.28
N LEU A 407 20.63 -21.35 -21.49
CA LEU A 407 19.34 -22.05 -21.34
C LEU A 407 18.64 -22.38 -22.67
N GLY A 408 18.68 -21.48 -23.65
CA GLY A 408 18.10 -21.76 -24.97
C GLY A 408 18.73 -22.95 -25.70
N GLN A 409 20.07 -23.09 -25.63
CA GLN A 409 20.76 -24.24 -26.22
C GLN A 409 20.49 -25.52 -25.42
N ILE A 410 20.41 -25.42 -24.10
CA ILE A 410 20.10 -26.56 -23.23
C ILE A 410 18.70 -27.10 -23.53
N LEU A 411 17.70 -26.22 -23.61
CA LEU A 411 16.32 -26.58 -23.96
C LEU A 411 16.22 -27.16 -25.38
N PHE A 412 16.90 -26.54 -26.34
CA PHE A 412 16.93 -27.04 -27.72
C PHE A 412 17.52 -28.46 -27.80
N ASN A 413 18.57 -28.74 -27.03
CA ASN A 413 19.19 -30.05 -26.95
C ASN A 413 18.34 -31.07 -26.18
N SER A 414 17.65 -30.66 -25.11
CA SER A 414 16.79 -31.57 -24.32
C SER A 414 15.58 -32.07 -25.11
N GLU A 415 15.06 -31.25 -26.04
CA GLU A 415 13.99 -31.64 -26.97
C GLU A 415 14.48 -32.55 -28.11
N LYS A 416 15.76 -32.93 -28.12
CA LYS A 416 16.38 -33.82 -29.11
C LYS A 416 16.18 -33.37 -30.57
N LEU A 417 15.95 -32.07 -30.80
CA LEU A 417 15.70 -31.52 -32.14
C LEU A 417 16.87 -31.79 -33.10
N ASN A 418 18.10 -31.72 -32.62
CA ASN A 418 19.30 -32.09 -33.40
C ASN A 418 19.26 -33.52 -33.93
N THR A 419 18.60 -34.46 -33.22
CA THR A 419 18.45 -35.85 -33.68
C THR A 419 17.28 -36.04 -34.64
N LEU A 420 16.31 -35.11 -34.66
CA LEU A 420 15.20 -35.10 -35.61
C LEU A 420 15.57 -34.43 -36.94
N PHE A 421 16.53 -33.53 -36.93
CA PHE A 421 17.09 -32.91 -38.14
C PHE A 421 18.18 -33.75 -38.81
N GLY A 422 18.65 -34.81 -38.14
CA GLY A 422 19.75 -35.68 -38.58
C GLY A 422 19.32 -36.84 -39.44
#